data_AF-A0AAW6AST6-F1
#
_entry.id   AF-A0AAW6AST6-F1
#
_cell.length_a   1.000
_cell.length_b   1.000
_cell.length_c   1.000
_cell.angle_alpha   90.00
_cell.angle_beta   90.00
_cell.angle_gamma   90.00
#
_symmetry.space_group_name_H-M   'P 1'
#
loop_
_entity.id
_entity.type
_entity.pdbx_description
1 polymer ?
#
loop_
_entity_poly.entity_id
_entity_poly.type
_entity_poly.pdbx_seq_one_letter_code
_entity_poly.pdbx_strand_id
1 'polypeptide(L)'
;MDKNGAHDFFNTIKTIVDNYLNNRKVAAVMVGVFNGAAIVVNDRLPVPMSMIRGNMSGKLIPGDKVRLLRNDGGGEYYILEIIGKPYQTGG
;
A
#
# COMPACT_ATOMS: atom_id res chain seq x y z
N MET A 1 0.34 45.33 2.38
CA MET A 1 0.36 43.86 2.52
C MET A 1 0.66 43.56 3.97
N ASP A 2 -0.28 42.97 4.69
CA ASP A 2 -0.14 42.70 6.12
C ASP A 2 0.92 41.61 6.33
N LYS A 3 1.98 41.92 7.07
CA LYS A 3 3.08 40.97 7.32
C LYS A 3 2.62 39.71 8.06
N ASN A 4 1.49 39.79 8.78
CA ASN A 4 0.93 38.68 9.54
C ASN A 4 0.25 37.64 8.63
N GLY A 5 -0.61 38.04 7.69
CA GLY A 5 -1.25 37.12 6.76
C GLY A 5 -0.26 36.37 5.85
N ALA A 6 0.81 37.03 5.42
CA ALA A 6 1.89 36.38 4.66
C ALA A 6 2.63 35.31 5.48
N HIS A 7 2.84 35.55 6.79
CA HIS A 7 3.48 34.60 7.69
C HIS A 7 2.59 33.38 7.97
N ASP A 8 1.30 33.59 8.19
CA ASP A 8 0.33 32.53 8.45
C ASP A 8 0.15 31.62 7.22
N PHE A 9 0.09 32.21 6.02
CA PHE A 9 0.06 31.43 4.78
C PHE A 9 1.30 30.55 4.61
N PHE A 10 2.49 31.08 4.88
CA PHE A 10 3.74 30.32 4.79
C PHE A 10 3.79 29.14 5.79
N ASN A 11 3.35 29.35 7.02
CA ASN A 11 3.26 28.29 8.02
C ASN A 11 2.22 27.22 7.65
N THR A 12 1.12 27.65 7.03
CA THR A 12 0.09 26.74 6.49
C THR A 12 0.67 25.85 5.40
N ILE A 13 1.42 26.41 4.44
CA ILE A 13 2.09 25.62 3.39
C ILE A 13 3.04 24.60 4.00
N LYS A 14 3.88 25.00 4.95
CA LYS A 14 4.79 24.07 5.64
C LYS A 14 4.03 22.92 6.28
N THR A 15 2.95 23.23 7.00
CA THR A 15 2.11 22.22 7.64
C THR A 15 1.52 21.26 6.61
N ILE A 16 1.05 21.75 5.46
CA ILE A 16 0.54 20.90 4.37
C ILE A 16 1.65 19.97 3.83
N VAL A 17 2.83 20.52 3.58
CA VAL A 17 3.99 19.77 3.06
C VAL A 17 4.46 18.72 4.07
N ASP A 18 4.59 19.10 5.35
CA ASP A 18 4.99 18.19 6.43
C ASP A 18 3.97 17.07 6.59
N ASN A 19 2.67 17.39 6.59
CA ASN A 19 1.62 16.38 6.64
C ASN A 19 1.66 15.44 5.44
N TYR A 20 1.89 15.96 4.23
CA TYR A 20 2.03 15.15 3.03
C TYR A 20 3.22 14.19 3.14
N LEU A 21 4.41 14.70 3.48
CA LEU A 21 5.64 13.90 3.56
C LEU A 21 5.55 12.83 4.66
N ASN A 22 4.99 13.17 5.82
CA ASN A 22 4.87 12.22 6.95
C ASN A 22 3.81 11.15 6.72
N ASN A 23 2.77 11.42 5.92
CA ASN A 23 1.72 10.44 5.63
C ASN A 23 1.91 9.71 4.30
N ARG A 24 2.89 10.11 3.48
CA ARG A 24 3.18 9.47 2.20
C ARG A 24 3.68 8.04 2.43
N LYS A 25 2.88 7.08 1.99
CA LYS A 25 3.26 5.67 1.95
C LYS A 25 4.14 5.43 0.73
N VAL A 26 5.46 5.45 0.91
CA VAL A 26 6.41 5.21 -0.18
C VAL A 26 6.17 3.83 -0.81
N ALA A 27 6.39 3.72 -2.12
CA ALA A 27 6.36 2.44 -2.82
C ALA A 27 7.30 1.44 -2.12
N ALA A 28 6.80 0.24 -1.84
CA ALA A 28 7.55 -0.75 -1.06
C ALA A 28 7.13 -2.16 -1.43
N VAL A 29 8.09 -3.08 -1.39
CA VAL A 29 7.82 -4.52 -1.44
C VAL A 29 7.52 -5.02 -0.04
N MET A 30 6.43 -5.76 0.11
CA MET A 30 5.92 -6.24 1.39
C MET A 30 5.62 -7.74 1.30
N VAL A 31 5.59 -8.44 2.43
CA VAL A 31 5.17 -9.83 2.53
C VAL A 31 3.95 -9.92 3.44
N GLY A 32 2.94 -10.67 3.03
CA GLY A 32 1.74 -10.89 3.82
C GLY A 32 1.18 -12.29 3.65
N VAL A 33 0.19 -12.62 4.48
CA VAL A 33 -0.53 -13.90 4.42
C VAL A 33 -2.00 -13.62 4.13
N PHE A 34 -2.55 -14.31 3.14
CA PHE A 34 -3.97 -14.22 2.82
C PHE A 34 -4.79 -15.04 3.83
N ASN A 35 -5.77 -14.43 4.49
CA ASN A 35 -6.59 -15.10 5.50
C ASN A 35 -7.99 -15.51 4.98
N GLY A 36 -8.25 -15.35 3.67
CA GLY A 36 -9.56 -15.59 3.05
C GLY A 36 -10.39 -14.32 2.81
N ALA A 37 -10.12 -13.24 3.53
CA ALA A 37 -10.83 -11.95 3.37
C ALA A 37 -9.89 -10.79 3.04
N ALA A 38 -8.64 -10.85 3.49
CA ALA A 38 -7.63 -9.80 3.32
C ALA A 38 -6.23 -10.41 3.32
N ILE A 39 -5.26 -9.63 2.84
CA ILE A 39 -3.84 -9.97 2.96
C ILE A 39 -3.29 -9.25 4.18
N VAL A 40 -2.88 -9.99 5.20
CA VAL A 40 -2.34 -9.43 6.45
C VAL A 40 -0.83 -9.26 6.31
N VAL A 41 -0.38 -8.01 6.33
CA VAL A 41 1.04 -7.64 6.27
C VAL A 41 1.56 -7.40 7.69
N ASN A 42 2.72 -7.99 8.03
CA ASN A 42 3.36 -7.91 9.35
C ASN A 42 2.39 -8.20 10.52
N ASP A 43 1.48 -9.16 10.35
CA ASP A 43 0.49 -9.62 11.34
C ASP A 43 -0.44 -8.54 11.91
N ARG A 44 -0.45 -7.33 11.33
CA ARG A 44 -1.15 -6.17 11.91
C ARG A 44 -1.93 -5.36 10.90
N LEU A 45 -1.49 -5.34 9.63
CA LEU A 45 -2.09 -4.49 8.61
C LEU A 45 -2.91 -5.35 7.63
N PRO A 46 -4.24 -5.45 7.81
CA PRO A 46 -5.09 -6.08 6.80
C PRO A 46 -5.19 -5.15 5.58
N VAL A 47 -4.72 -5.63 4.43
CA VAL A 47 -4.93 -5.00 3.13
C VAL A 47 -6.21 -5.60 2.53
N PRO A 48 -7.28 -4.80 2.37
CA PRO A 48 -8.53 -5.26 1.76
C PRO A 48 -8.33 -5.74 0.32
N MET A 49 -9.06 -6.78 -0.09
CA MET A 49 -9.01 -7.27 -1.47
C MET A 49 -9.42 -6.21 -2.50
N SER A 50 -10.23 -5.22 -2.12
CA SER A 50 -10.60 -4.07 -2.96
C SER A 50 -9.43 -3.13 -3.29
N MET A 51 -8.30 -3.23 -2.58
CA MET A 51 -7.06 -2.50 -2.88
C MET A 51 -6.05 -3.35 -3.66
N ILE A 52 -6.31 -4.65 -3.81
CA ILE A 52 -5.46 -5.55 -4.57
C ILE A 52 -5.81 -5.43 -6.05
N ARG A 53 -4.78 -5.41 -6.90
CA ARG A 53 -4.90 -5.35 -8.36
C ARG A 53 -4.13 -6.50 -8.99
N GLY A 54 -4.56 -6.87 -10.19
CA GLY A 54 -3.91 -7.87 -11.03
C GLY A 54 -4.48 -9.28 -10.91
N ASN A 55 -4.06 -10.14 -11.85
CA ASN A 55 -4.69 -11.41 -12.17
C ASN A 55 -4.47 -12.49 -11.10
N MET A 56 -3.44 -12.35 -10.26
CA MET A 56 -3.16 -13.32 -9.18
C MET A 56 -4.13 -13.21 -8.00
N SER A 57 -4.89 -12.12 -7.88
CA SER A 57 -5.85 -11.93 -6.79
C SER A 57 -6.92 -13.03 -6.73
N GLY A 58 -7.39 -13.53 -7.88
CA GLY A 58 -8.36 -14.62 -7.97
C GLY A 58 -7.78 -16.03 -7.75
N LYS A 59 -6.45 -16.16 -7.60
CA LYS A 59 -5.76 -17.44 -7.43
C LYS A 59 -5.34 -17.70 -5.98
N LEU A 60 -5.66 -16.79 -5.06
CA LEU A 60 -5.29 -16.88 -3.65
C LEU A 60 -6.15 -17.90 -2.91
N ILE A 61 -5.49 -18.72 -2.10
CA ILE A 61 -6.14 -19.62 -1.14
C ILE A 61 -5.73 -19.21 0.28
N PRO A 62 -6.63 -19.30 1.28
CA PRO A 62 -6.28 -18.95 2.66
C PRO A 62 -5.02 -19.70 3.13
N GLY A 63 -4.11 -18.99 3.79
CA GLY A 63 -2.79 -19.48 4.19
C GLY A 63 -1.67 -19.15 3.20
N ASP A 64 -1.99 -18.70 1.99
CA ASP A 64 -0.98 -18.31 1.00
C ASP A 64 -0.15 -17.13 1.50
N LYS A 65 1.17 -17.32 1.53
CA LYS A 65 2.14 -16.26 1.72
C LYS A 65 2.40 -15.58 0.38
N VAL A 66 2.29 -14.27 0.32
CA VAL A 66 2.42 -13.49 -0.93
C VAL A 66 3.45 -12.39 -0.79
N ARG A 67 4.10 -12.05 -1.90
CA ARG A 67 4.89 -10.84 -2.04
C ARG A 67 4.08 -9.78 -2.78
N LEU A 68 3.94 -8.62 -2.17
CA LEU A 68 3.18 -7.49 -2.67
C LEU A 68 4.09 -6.34 -3.05
N LEU A 69 3.74 -5.61 -4.11
CA LEU A 69 4.24 -4.27 -4.37
C LEU A 69 3.14 -3.26 -4.01
N ARG A 70 3.40 -2.43 -3.01
CA ARG A 70 2.58 -1.25 -2.70
C ARG A 70 2.97 -0.11 -3.63
N ASN A 71 2.00 0.54 -4.27
CA ASN A 71 2.26 1.75 -5.04
C ASN A 71 2.64 2.94 -4.14
N ASP A 72 3.18 4.00 -4.75
CA ASP A 72 3.38 5.24 -4.02
C ASP A 72 2.02 5.85 -3.61
N GLY A 73 1.91 6.28 -2.35
CA GLY A 73 0.64 6.71 -1.74
C GLY A 73 -0.16 5.58 -1.09
N GLY A 74 0.15 4.32 -1.40
CA GLY A 74 -0.42 3.14 -0.73
C GLY A 74 -1.91 2.92 -0.95
N GLY A 75 -2.45 3.37 -2.08
CA GLY A 75 -3.83 3.16 -2.49
C GLY A 75 -4.03 1.81 -3.18
N GLU A 76 -2.98 1.25 -3.79
CA GLU A 76 -3.06 0.01 -4.57
C GLU A 76 -1.89 -0.91 -4.27
N TYR A 77 -2.16 -2.21 -4.35
CA TYR A 77 -1.22 -3.27 -4.09
C TYR A 77 -1.29 -4.32 -5.19
N TYR A 78 -0.13 -4.75 -5.68
CA TYR A 78 -0.02 -5.75 -6.73
C TYR A 78 0.65 -7.00 -6.18
N ILE A 79 0.07 -8.17 -6.44
CA ILE A 79 0.70 -9.43 -6.09
C ILE A 79 1.77 -9.72 -7.13
N LEU A 80 3.02 -9.76 -6.67
CA LEU A 80 4.15 -10.15 -7.50
C LEU A 80 4.21 -11.67 -7.61
N GLU A 81 4.11 -12.36 -6.49
CA GLU A 81 4.12 -13.82 -6.45
C GLU A 81 3.39 -14.38 -5.23
N ILE A 82 3.02 -15.66 -5.32
CA ILE A 82 2.67 -16.50 -4.16
C ILE A 82 3.93 -17.28 -3.80
N ILE A 83 4.50 -16.98 -2.64
CA ILE A 83 5.77 -17.55 -2.17
C ILE A 83 5.60 -19.06 -1.98
N GLY A 84 6.53 -19.83 -2.54
CA GLY A 84 6.52 -21.30 -2.45
C GLY A 84 5.65 -22.00 -3.50
N LYS A 85 5.01 -21.25 -4.41
CA LYS A 85 4.34 -21.81 -5.59
C LYS A 85 5.10 -21.42 -6.86
N PRO A 86 5.18 -22.31 -7.87
CA PRO A 86 5.78 -21.98 -9.16
C PRO A 86 5.03 -20.80 -9.79
N TYR A 87 5.79 -19.90 -10.42
CA TYR A 87 5.23 -18.72 -11.07
C TYR A 87 4.22 -19.14 -12.13
N GLN A 88 2.96 -18.78 -11.93
CA GLN A 88 1.91 -19.14 -12.88
C GLN A 88 1.82 -18.08 -13.98
N THR A 89 2.59 -18.26 -15.04
CA THR A 89 2.43 -17.52 -16.30
C THR A 89 1.26 -18.12 -17.08
N GLY A 90 0.02 -17.71 -16.79
CA GLY A 90 -1.11 -18.06 -17.66
C GLY A 90 -2.46 -18.26 -16.96
N GLY A 91 -3.50 -17.89 -17.70
CA GLY A 91 -4.90 -17.75 -17.31
C GLY A 91 -5.40 -16.42 -17.82
#